data_AF-A0A437ANC4-F1
#
_entry.id   AF-A0A437ANC4-F1
#
_cell.length_a   1.000
_cell.length_b   1.000
_cell.length_c   1.000
_cell.angle_alpha   90.00
_cell.angle_beta   90.00
_cell.angle_gamma   90.00
#
_symmetry.space_group_name_H-M   'P 1'
#
loop_
_entity.id
_entity.type
_entity.pdbx_description
1 polymer ?
#
loop_
_entity_poly.entity_id
_entity_poly.type
_entity_poly.pdbx_seq_one_letter_code
_entity_poly.pdbx_strand_id
1 'polypeptide(L)'
;MCFGFTRLKASTFKFAEGYELSNQTTKKYDKLKLIFLDTYENIKNYKPKLKITNKKEYYKKLKKIEEFYFDSEKLIYFLLTELLSKDTLLNTKGNIFKILNNICKMFFMFDDVRTYNSGIFSDIDKISKYYKQHDKIFTLMSIALPMGHLFLSTFICGNKEIFIPINLITRNKIVLCSEKLNTLRFVAYVAKNSNMDYLYIYSCAVYKFFAPFDFCYTTLLPRESKKQKYIKDLIEMNKA
;
A
#
# COMPACT_ATOMS: atom_id res chain seq x y z
N MET A 1 27.09 -4.69 -8.46
CA MET A 1 26.60 -3.80 -9.53
C MET A 1 25.47 -2.94 -8.98
N CYS A 2 25.69 -1.64 -8.81
CA CYS A 2 24.63 -0.70 -8.43
C CYS A 2 23.94 -0.22 -9.70
N PHE A 3 22.73 -0.73 -9.98
CA PHE A 3 21.93 -0.22 -11.10
C PHE A 3 21.45 1.19 -10.78
N GLY A 4 21.95 2.17 -11.54
CA GLY A 4 21.51 3.55 -11.48
C GLY A 4 20.10 3.69 -12.04
N PHE A 5 19.09 3.65 -11.18
CA PHE A 5 17.71 3.88 -11.58
C PHE A 5 17.28 5.32 -11.32
N THR A 6 16.61 5.93 -12.29
CA THR A 6 15.89 7.19 -12.14
C THR A 6 14.83 7.04 -11.05
N ARG A 7 14.99 7.76 -9.94
CA ARG A 7 14.04 7.77 -8.81
C ARG A 7 12.79 8.54 -9.20
N LEU A 8 11.61 7.94 -8.98
CA LEU A 8 10.35 8.67 -9.07
C LEU A 8 10.36 9.81 -8.03
N LYS A 9 10.14 11.05 -8.49
CA LYS A 9 10.03 12.21 -7.60
C LYS A 9 8.58 12.32 -7.12
N ALA A 10 8.36 12.40 -5.81
CA ALA A 10 7.04 12.65 -5.25
C ALA A 10 6.43 13.98 -5.75
N SER A 11 7.26 14.98 -6.05
CA SER A 11 6.82 16.26 -6.65
C SER A 11 6.24 16.13 -8.07
N THR A 12 6.52 15.03 -8.77
CA THR A 12 5.91 14.75 -10.10
C THR A 12 4.62 13.93 -9.99
N PHE A 13 4.17 13.64 -8.76
CA PHE A 13 2.95 12.90 -8.52
C PHE A 13 1.74 13.78 -8.80
N LYS A 14 1.09 13.55 -9.95
CA LYS A 14 -0.23 14.13 -10.23
C LYS A 14 -1.29 13.33 -9.48
N PHE A 15 -1.83 13.92 -8.43
CA PHE A 15 -3.05 13.41 -7.82
C PHE A 15 -4.21 13.78 -8.73
N ALA A 16 -5.14 12.87 -8.94
CA ALA A 16 -6.32 13.25 -9.72
C ALA A 16 -7.27 14.10 -8.86
N GLU A 17 -7.94 15.01 -9.55
CA GLU A 17 -8.78 16.09 -9.02
C GLU A 17 -10.23 15.88 -9.49
N GLY A 18 -11.20 16.46 -8.77
CA GLY A 18 -12.59 16.58 -9.25
C GLY A 18 -13.43 15.30 -9.22
N TYR A 19 -13.39 14.53 -8.12
CA TYR A 19 -14.20 13.31 -7.99
C TYR A 19 -15.55 13.57 -7.32
N GLU A 20 -16.61 12.99 -7.87
CA GLU A 20 -17.89 12.79 -7.18
C GLU A 20 -17.75 11.60 -6.21
N LEU A 21 -17.23 11.88 -5.02
CA LEU A 21 -17.32 11.02 -3.84
C LEU A 21 -17.99 11.79 -2.72
N SER A 22 -18.34 11.08 -1.64
CA SER A 22 -18.73 11.76 -0.41
C SER A 22 -17.63 12.75 0.02
N ASN A 23 -18.03 13.93 0.50
CA ASN A 23 -17.11 14.94 1.03
C ASN A 23 -16.17 14.37 2.11
N GLN A 24 -16.64 13.37 2.86
CA GLN A 24 -15.83 12.70 3.88
C GLN A 24 -14.70 11.85 3.27
N THR A 25 -14.98 11.10 2.20
CA THR A 25 -13.97 10.27 1.52
C THR A 25 -12.90 11.13 0.86
N THR A 26 -13.31 12.21 0.20
CA THR A 26 -12.38 13.18 -0.41
C THR A 26 -11.46 13.79 0.64
N LYS A 27 -12.00 14.26 1.78
CA LYS A 27 -11.19 14.79 2.90
C LYS A 27 -10.19 13.77 3.45
N LYS A 28 -10.60 12.50 3.61
CA LYS A 28 -9.71 11.42 4.07
C LYS A 28 -8.58 11.17 3.08
N TYR A 29 -8.90 11.13 1.77
CA TYR A 29 -7.90 10.97 0.72
C TYR A 29 -6.92 12.15 0.67
N ASP A 30 -7.42 13.39 0.75
CA ASP A 30 -6.57 14.59 0.78
C ASP A 30 -5.62 14.61 1.97
N LYS A 31 -6.12 14.27 3.16
CA LYS A 31 -5.29 14.09 4.35
C LYS A 31 -4.20 13.04 4.10
N LEU A 32 -4.56 11.90 3.52
CA LEU A 32 -3.62 10.81 3.26
C LEU A 32 -2.51 11.24 2.29
N LYS A 33 -2.83 12.01 1.24
CA LYS A 33 -1.84 12.55 0.30
C LYS A 33 -0.78 13.39 1.01
N LEU A 34 -1.20 14.29 1.91
CA LEU A 34 -0.29 15.15 2.66
C LEU A 34 0.62 14.32 3.58
N ILE A 35 0.05 13.33 4.28
CA ILE A 35 0.82 12.42 5.13
C ILE A 35 1.82 11.61 4.30
N PHE A 36 1.42 11.12 3.13
CA PHE A 36 2.29 10.37 2.23
C PHE A 36 3.49 11.21 1.78
N LEU A 37 3.27 12.45 1.32
CA LEU A 37 4.35 13.31 0.82
C LEU A 37 5.41 13.57 1.91
N ASP A 38 4.95 13.93 3.13
CA ASP A 38 5.82 14.12 4.28
C ASP A 38 6.59 12.83 4.62
N THR A 39 5.88 11.71 4.71
CA THR A 39 6.46 10.41 5.03
C THR A 39 7.49 9.95 3.99
N TYR A 40 7.18 10.09 2.70
CA TYR A 40 8.06 9.70 1.60
C TYR A 40 9.34 10.53 1.61
N GLU A 41 9.25 11.85 1.75
CA GLU A 41 10.45 12.69 1.81
C GLU A 41 11.25 12.45 3.10
N ASN A 42 10.61 12.15 4.22
CA ASN A 42 11.30 11.76 5.45
C ASN A 42 12.12 10.48 5.28
N ILE A 43 11.56 9.44 4.65
CA ILE A 43 12.29 8.17 4.40
C ILE A 43 13.39 8.39 3.36
N LYS A 44 13.06 9.06 2.25
CA LYS A 44 13.97 9.28 1.12
C LYS A 44 15.23 10.06 1.48
N ASN A 45 15.10 11.05 2.36
CA ASN A 45 16.18 11.94 2.76
C ASN A 45 16.86 11.49 4.07
N TYR A 46 16.44 10.37 4.65
CA TYR A 46 17.03 9.85 5.88
C TYR A 46 18.50 9.43 5.66
N LYS A 47 19.39 9.88 6.55
CA LYS A 47 20.82 9.58 6.51
C LYS A 47 21.24 8.87 7.81
N PRO A 48 21.49 7.55 7.80
CA PRO A 48 21.78 6.77 9.01
C PRO A 48 23.02 7.20 9.79
N LYS A 49 23.96 7.91 9.14
CA LYS A 49 25.26 8.29 9.73
C LYS A 49 25.23 9.55 10.58
N LEU A 50 24.13 10.31 10.56
CA LEU A 50 23.98 11.46 11.46
C LEU A 50 23.42 10.94 12.78
N LYS A 51 24.18 11.08 13.88
CA LYS A 51 23.65 10.81 15.23
C LYS A 51 22.29 11.50 15.34
N ILE A 52 21.28 10.80 15.86
CA ILE A 52 20.00 11.44 16.21
C ILE A 52 20.30 12.52 17.26
N THR A 53 20.45 13.75 16.78
CA THR A 53 20.64 14.94 17.62
C THR A 53 19.32 15.36 18.25
N ASN A 54 18.19 15.05 17.61
CA ASN A 54 16.86 15.40 18.07
C ASN A 54 15.91 14.18 18.09
N LYS A 55 15.85 13.51 19.25
CA LYS A 55 14.97 12.34 19.46
C LYS A 55 13.49 12.67 19.23
N LYS A 56 13.05 13.88 19.59
CA LYS A 56 11.65 14.34 19.44
C LYS A 56 11.27 14.49 17.97
N GLU A 57 12.18 14.98 17.14
CA GLU A 57 11.96 15.09 15.70
C GLU A 57 11.91 13.72 15.03
N TYR A 58 12.85 12.84 15.35
CA TYR A 58 12.85 11.46 14.84
C TYR A 58 11.57 10.71 15.25
N TYR A 59 11.11 10.87 16.49
CA TYR A 59 9.82 10.36 16.96
C TYR A 59 8.65 10.86 16.08
N LYS A 60 8.61 12.15 15.75
CA LYS A 60 7.56 12.71 14.89
C LYS A 60 7.56 12.06 13.50
N LYS A 61 8.75 11.79 12.94
CA LYS A 61 8.90 11.13 11.63
C LYS A 61 8.35 9.69 11.66
N LEU A 62 8.68 8.91 12.68
CA LEU A 62 8.14 7.56 12.84
C LEU A 62 6.62 7.57 13.06
N LYS A 63 6.11 8.52 13.85
CA LYS A 63 4.67 8.67 14.05
C LYS A 63 3.94 8.98 12.75
N LYS A 64 4.56 9.70 11.81
CA LYS A 64 3.99 9.97 10.48
C LYS A 64 3.95 8.72 9.60
N ILE A 65 4.98 7.88 9.67
CA ILE A 65 4.97 6.55 9.03
C ILE A 65 3.81 5.70 9.60
N GLU A 66 3.65 5.69 10.92
CA GLU A 66 2.54 4.98 11.58
C GLU A 66 1.17 5.51 11.13
N GLU A 67 1.02 6.84 11.12
CA GLU A 67 -0.21 7.52 10.70
C GLU A 67 -0.54 7.19 9.24
N PHE A 68 0.46 7.20 8.35
CA PHE A 68 0.28 6.81 6.95
C PHE A 68 -0.26 5.38 6.83
N TYR A 69 0.31 4.44 7.58
CA TYR A 69 -0.10 3.04 7.56
C TYR A 69 -1.56 2.87 7.98
N PHE A 70 -1.93 3.36 9.16
CA PHE A 70 -3.27 3.14 9.70
C PHE A 70 -4.37 3.96 9.02
N ASP A 71 -4.06 5.16 8.53
CA ASP A 71 -5.04 5.92 7.74
C ASP A 71 -5.25 5.29 6.35
N SER A 72 -4.19 4.71 5.77
CA SER A 72 -4.28 3.93 4.53
C SER A 72 -5.18 2.72 4.67
N GLU A 73 -5.04 1.96 5.75
CA GLU A 73 -5.85 0.77 6.04
C GLU A 73 -7.35 1.09 6.04
N LYS A 74 -7.75 2.10 6.81
CA LYS A 74 -9.15 2.51 6.94
C LYS A 74 -9.74 2.96 5.60
N LEU A 75 -8.96 3.74 4.83
CA LEU A 75 -9.41 4.25 3.54
C LEU A 75 -9.51 3.14 2.49
N ILE A 76 -8.53 2.23 2.42
CA ILE A 76 -8.53 1.09 1.50
C ILE A 76 -9.71 0.16 1.79
N TYR A 77 -9.93 -0.21 3.06
CA TYR A 77 -11.06 -1.05 3.43
C TYR A 77 -12.40 -0.45 2.99
N PHE A 78 -12.58 0.86 3.25
CA PHE A 78 -13.78 1.58 2.84
C PHE A 78 -13.97 1.58 1.32
N LEU A 79 -12.95 2.01 0.57
CA LEU A 79 -13.01 2.10 -0.90
C LEU A 79 -13.23 0.74 -1.56
N LEU A 80 -12.59 -0.32 -1.06
CA LEU A 80 -12.77 -1.67 -1.60
C LEU A 80 -14.15 -2.24 -1.26
N THR A 81 -14.69 -1.95 -0.08
CA THR A 81 -16.06 -2.35 0.29
C THR A 81 -17.07 -1.68 -0.63
N GLU A 82 -16.92 -0.38 -0.88
CA GLU A 82 -17.77 0.39 -1.78
C GLU A 82 -17.63 -0.09 -3.24
N LEU A 83 -16.40 -0.34 -3.70
CA LEU A 83 -16.13 -0.87 -5.03
C LEU A 83 -16.81 -2.22 -5.28
N LEU A 84 -16.76 -3.11 -4.28
CA LEU A 84 -17.27 -4.48 -4.36
C LEU A 84 -18.76 -4.58 -4.03
N SER A 85 -19.39 -3.48 -3.59
CA SER A 85 -20.84 -3.44 -3.40
C SER A 85 -21.57 -3.47 -4.74
N LYS A 86 -22.72 -4.15 -4.76
CA LYS A 86 -23.60 -4.22 -5.94
C LYS A 86 -24.30 -2.87 -6.18
N ASP A 87 -24.59 -2.14 -5.11
CA ASP A 87 -25.42 -0.93 -5.13
C ASP A 87 -24.65 0.33 -5.57
N THR A 88 -23.33 0.24 -5.71
CA THR A 88 -22.50 1.39 -6.08
C THR A 88 -22.65 1.72 -7.55
N LEU A 89 -23.06 2.96 -7.84
CA LEU A 89 -23.22 3.49 -9.20
C LEU A 89 -21.93 3.40 -10.01
N LEU A 90 -22.06 3.20 -11.33
CA LEU A 90 -20.92 3.00 -12.22
C LEU A 90 -19.95 4.20 -12.22
N ASN A 91 -20.47 5.43 -12.21
CA ASN A 91 -19.64 6.65 -12.15
C ASN A 91 -18.83 6.70 -10.84
N THR A 92 -19.46 6.35 -9.72
CA THR A 92 -18.80 6.24 -8.42
C THR A 92 -17.70 5.19 -8.45
N LYS A 93 -17.94 4.02 -9.06
CA LYS A 93 -16.90 3.01 -9.30
C LYS A 93 -15.74 3.61 -10.09
N GLY A 94 -16.01 4.30 -11.21
CA GLY A 94 -14.97 4.97 -11.99
C GLY A 94 -14.06 5.91 -11.18
N ASN A 95 -14.64 6.68 -10.25
CA ASN A 95 -13.88 7.54 -9.34
C ASN A 95 -13.06 6.74 -8.32
N ILE A 96 -13.65 5.69 -7.74
CA ILE A 96 -12.96 4.78 -6.81
C ILE A 96 -11.76 4.12 -7.49
N PHE A 97 -11.87 3.66 -8.75
CA PHE A 97 -10.75 3.09 -9.51
C PHE A 97 -9.57 4.06 -9.61
N LYS A 98 -9.83 5.32 -9.97
CA LYS A 98 -8.79 6.34 -10.10
C LYS A 98 -8.12 6.62 -8.75
N ILE A 99 -8.88 6.70 -7.67
CA ILE A 99 -8.36 6.92 -6.31
C ILE A 99 -7.55 5.73 -5.83
N LEU A 100 -8.07 4.51 -5.97
CA LEU A 100 -7.36 3.29 -5.60
C LEU A 100 -6.05 3.15 -6.38
N ASN A 101 -6.03 3.48 -7.68
CA ASN A 101 -4.78 3.48 -8.44
C ASN A 101 -3.74 4.46 -7.86
N ASN A 102 -4.15 5.66 -7.47
CA ASN A 102 -3.25 6.62 -6.84
C ASN A 102 -2.77 6.14 -5.46
N ILE A 103 -3.64 5.54 -4.65
CA ILE A 103 -3.24 4.97 -3.36
C ILE A 103 -2.26 3.81 -3.56
N CYS A 104 -2.53 2.89 -4.50
CA CYS A 104 -1.63 1.79 -4.85
C CYS A 104 -0.27 2.32 -5.35
N LYS A 105 -0.26 3.45 -6.07
CA LYS A 105 0.98 4.12 -6.47
C LYS A 105 1.75 4.68 -5.27
N MET A 106 1.07 5.32 -4.31
CA MET A 106 1.69 5.77 -3.06
C MET A 106 2.29 4.60 -2.29
N PHE A 107 1.57 3.47 -2.21
CA PHE A 107 2.04 2.26 -1.53
C PHE A 107 3.30 1.69 -2.19
N PHE A 108 3.28 1.53 -3.51
CA PHE A 108 4.44 1.10 -4.28
C PHE A 108 5.65 2.01 -4.04
N MET A 109 5.45 3.33 -4.09
CA MET A 109 6.53 4.30 -3.86
C MET A 109 7.07 4.25 -2.43
N PHE A 110 6.20 4.08 -1.43
CA PHE A 110 6.58 3.91 -0.04
C PHE A 110 7.44 2.65 0.16
N ASP A 111 6.98 1.51 -0.35
CA ASP A 111 7.68 0.24 -0.19
C ASP A 111 9.02 0.24 -0.96
N ASP A 112 9.09 0.84 -2.16
CA ASP A 112 10.34 1.03 -2.91
C ASP A 112 11.33 1.89 -2.10
N VAL A 113 10.92 3.08 -1.64
CA VAL A 113 11.84 3.99 -0.94
C VAL A 113 12.30 3.44 0.41
N ARG A 114 11.44 2.71 1.11
CA ARG A 114 11.77 2.04 2.37
C ARG A 114 12.80 0.94 2.15
N THR A 115 12.64 0.15 1.09
CA THR A 115 13.59 -0.93 0.77
C THR A 115 15.02 -0.39 0.61
N TYR A 116 15.19 0.79 0.03
CA TYR A 116 16.50 1.44 -0.09
C TYR A 116 16.98 2.15 1.19
N ASN A 117 16.07 2.61 2.05
CA ASN A 117 16.37 3.40 3.24
C ASN A 117 15.88 2.72 4.53
N SER A 118 16.13 1.42 4.65
CA SER A 118 15.74 0.62 5.83
C SER A 118 16.37 1.13 7.14
N GLY A 119 17.48 1.88 7.04
CA GLY A 119 18.14 2.52 8.17
C GLY A 119 17.26 3.52 8.94
N ILE A 120 16.14 4.01 8.38
CA ILE A 120 15.21 4.85 9.16
C ILE A 120 14.65 4.14 10.40
N PHE A 121 14.76 2.81 10.47
CA PHE A 121 14.33 2.04 11.64
C PHE A 121 15.50 1.58 12.51
N SER A 122 16.76 1.68 12.07
CA SER A 122 17.91 1.13 12.82
C SER A 122 18.17 1.84 14.15
N ASP A 123 17.63 3.04 14.33
CA ASP A 123 17.82 3.83 15.54
C ASP A 123 16.62 3.81 16.50
N ILE A 124 15.61 3.01 16.22
CA ILE A 124 14.39 3.00 17.02
C ILE A 124 14.64 2.56 18.47
N ASP A 125 15.60 1.66 18.71
CA ASP A 125 15.99 1.22 20.06
C ASP A 125 16.46 2.39 20.92
N LYS A 126 17.05 3.43 20.30
CA LYS A 126 17.56 4.63 20.98
C LYS A 126 16.46 5.56 21.50
N ILE A 127 15.24 5.38 21.01
CA ILE A 127 14.05 6.14 21.40
C ILE A 127 12.94 5.27 22.00
N SER A 128 13.16 3.95 22.10
CA SER A 128 12.20 2.95 22.59
C SER A 128 11.51 3.34 23.89
N LYS A 129 12.29 3.89 24.84
CA LYS A 129 11.81 4.39 26.15
C LYS A 129 10.75 5.49 26.07
N TYR A 130 10.62 6.18 24.93
CA TYR A 130 9.66 7.28 24.72
C TYR A 130 8.47 6.88 23.85
N TYR A 131 8.44 5.66 23.32
CA TYR A 131 7.46 5.23 22.33
C TYR A 131 6.51 4.19 22.94
N LYS A 132 5.32 4.61 23.39
CA LYS A 132 4.31 3.70 23.97
C LYS A 132 3.81 2.62 23.01
N GLN A 133 3.92 2.83 21.69
CA GLN A 133 3.44 1.90 20.66
C GLN A 133 4.60 1.22 19.92
N HIS A 134 5.71 0.95 20.62
CA HIS A 134 6.99 0.63 19.99
C HIS A 134 6.86 -0.62 19.13
N ASP A 135 6.13 -1.59 19.64
CA ASP A 135 5.90 -2.86 18.98
C ASP A 135 5.21 -2.70 17.62
N LYS A 136 4.34 -1.70 17.43
CA LYS A 136 3.68 -1.45 16.14
C LYS A 136 4.66 -1.04 15.07
N ILE A 137 5.52 -0.06 15.37
CA ILE A 137 6.56 0.35 14.42
C ILE A 137 7.57 -0.78 14.22
N PHE A 138 7.91 -1.54 15.27
CA PHE A 138 8.79 -2.70 15.13
C PHE A 138 8.26 -3.73 14.16
N THR A 139 6.99 -4.04 14.35
CA THR A 139 6.27 -4.98 13.50
C THR A 139 6.14 -4.44 12.08
N LEU A 140 5.88 -3.15 11.90
CA LEU A 140 5.89 -2.52 10.58
C LEU A 140 7.28 -2.64 9.92
N MET A 141 8.35 -2.49 10.70
CA MET A 141 9.72 -2.58 10.21
C MET A 141 10.10 -4.00 9.77
N SER A 142 9.52 -5.04 10.37
CA SER A 142 9.86 -6.42 10.03
C SER A 142 9.20 -6.91 8.74
N ILE A 143 8.11 -6.26 8.31
CA ILE A 143 7.40 -6.62 7.07
C ILE A 143 8.18 -6.09 5.86
N ALA A 144 8.54 -6.93 4.89
CA ALA A 144 9.34 -6.53 3.74
C ALA A 144 8.66 -5.45 2.87
N LEU A 145 7.38 -5.61 2.54
CA LEU A 145 6.57 -4.60 1.82
C LEU A 145 5.30 -4.29 2.65
N PRO A 146 5.37 -3.38 3.64
CA PRO A 146 4.28 -3.15 4.58
C PRO A 146 3.00 -2.67 3.91
N MET A 147 3.08 -1.81 2.89
CA MET A 147 1.87 -1.33 2.22
C MET A 147 1.29 -2.37 1.27
N GLY A 148 2.16 -3.15 0.61
CA GLY A 148 1.83 -4.41 -0.04
C GLY A 148 1.02 -5.36 0.83
N HIS A 149 1.59 -5.71 1.99
CA HIS A 149 0.99 -6.59 2.99
C HIS A 149 -0.35 -6.04 3.50
N LEU A 150 -0.42 -4.74 3.83
CA LEU A 150 -1.65 -4.07 4.24
C LEU A 150 -2.78 -4.28 3.24
N PHE A 151 -2.51 -4.01 1.95
CA PHE A 151 -3.53 -4.16 0.91
C PHE A 151 -4.01 -5.61 0.81
N LEU A 152 -3.09 -6.58 0.71
CA LEU A 152 -3.46 -7.98 0.51
C LEU A 152 -4.20 -8.56 1.74
N SER A 153 -3.77 -8.19 2.93
CA SER A 153 -4.40 -8.62 4.20
C SER A 153 -5.82 -8.09 4.43
N THR A 154 -6.26 -7.13 3.62
CA THR A 154 -7.64 -6.62 3.65
C THR A 154 -8.63 -7.70 3.19
N PHE A 155 -8.16 -8.79 2.57
CA PHE A 155 -8.99 -9.84 2.01
C PHE A 155 -8.82 -11.17 2.75
N ILE A 156 -9.86 -12.00 2.71
CA ILE A 156 -9.86 -13.40 3.17
C ILE A 156 -10.71 -14.25 2.24
N CYS A 157 -10.30 -15.49 1.94
CA CYS A 157 -11.06 -16.40 1.06
C CYS A 157 -11.08 -17.81 1.64
N GLY A 158 -12.24 -18.26 2.14
CA GLY A 158 -12.33 -19.53 2.88
C GLY A 158 -11.36 -19.52 4.07
N ASN A 159 -10.50 -20.53 4.15
CA ASN A 159 -9.45 -20.62 5.19
C ASN A 159 -8.13 -19.93 4.80
N LYS A 160 -8.06 -19.29 3.63
CA LYS A 160 -6.86 -18.57 3.18
C LYS A 160 -6.89 -17.15 3.71
N GLU A 161 -5.87 -16.81 4.48
CA GLU A 161 -5.67 -15.51 5.11
C GLU A 161 -4.18 -15.17 5.11
N ILE A 162 -3.85 -13.89 4.97
CA ILE A 162 -2.48 -13.42 5.18
C ILE A 162 -2.28 -13.16 6.67
N PHE A 163 -1.22 -13.73 7.23
CA PHE A 163 -0.87 -13.53 8.62
C PHE A 163 -0.64 -12.04 8.91
N ILE A 164 -1.41 -11.52 9.87
CA ILE A 164 -1.26 -10.16 10.37
C ILE A 164 -0.65 -10.28 11.76
N PRO A 165 0.53 -9.68 11.99
CA PRO A 165 1.10 -9.63 13.32
C PRO A 165 0.14 -9.00 14.33
N ILE A 166 0.01 -9.60 15.51
CA ILE A 166 -0.97 -9.22 16.56
C ILE A 166 -0.83 -7.75 16.98
N ASN A 167 0.38 -7.20 16.94
CA ASN A 167 0.65 -5.81 17.31
C ASN A 167 0.04 -4.81 16.31
N LEU A 168 -0.17 -5.21 15.05
CA LEU A 168 -0.96 -4.45 14.09
C LEU A 168 -2.43 -4.85 14.31
N ILE A 169 -3.28 -3.87 14.66
CA ILE A 169 -4.68 -4.07 15.05
C ILE A 169 -5.42 -5.04 14.11
N THR A 170 -6.36 -5.81 14.65
CA THR A 170 -7.28 -6.66 13.89
C THR A 170 -7.95 -5.87 12.77
N ARG A 171 -7.54 -6.19 11.54
CA ARG A 171 -8.01 -5.52 10.33
C ARG A 171 -9.42 -5.96 10.02
N ASN A 172 -10.27 -5.03 9.59
CA ASN A 172 -11.52 -5.43 8.94
C ASN A 172 -11.18 -6.13 7.64
N LYS A 173 -11.82 -7.28 7.40
CA LYS A 173 -11.54 -8.09 6.21
C LYS A 173 -12.75 -8.19 5.31
N ILE A 174 -12.47 -8.16 4.01
CA ILE A 174 -13.42 -8.41 2.96
C ILE A 174 -13.37 -9.90 2.66
N VAL A 175 -14.46 -10.59 3.01
CA VAL A 175 -14.67 -11.98 2.62
C VAL A 175 -14.88 -12.05 1.12
N LEU A 176 -13.98 -12.77 0.45
CA LEU A 176 -13.99 -13.02 -0.98
C LEU A 176 -14.78 -14.30 -1.27
N CYS A 177 -16.03 -14.13 -1.72
CA CYS A 177 -16.79 -15.17 -2.39
C CYS A 177 -16.47 -15.18 -3.90
N SER A 178 -16.94 -16.20 -4.63
CA SER A 178 -16.75 -16.33 -6.07
C SER A 178 -17.16 -15.08 -6.86
N GLU A 179 -18.26 -14.44 -6.44
CA GLU A 179 -18.74 -13.19 -7.06
C GLU A 179 -17.73 -12.04 -6.88
N LYS A 180 -17.27 -11.78 -5.64
CA LYS A 180 -16.29 -10.72 -5.37
C LYS A 180 -14.94 -10.99 -6.02
N LEU A 181 -14.52 -12.25 -6.11
CA LEU A 181 -13.32 -12.65 -6.87
C LEU A 181 -13.47 -12.32 -8.36
N ASN A 182 -14.64 -12.59 -8.95
CA ASN A 182 -14.92 -12.22 -10.34
C ASN A 182 -14.92 -10.70 -10.53
N THR A 183 -15.47 -9.94 -9.58
CA THR A 183 -15.40 -8.48 -9.60
C THR A 183 -13.96 -7.98 -9.55
N LEU A 184 -13.10 -8.53 -8.69
CA LEU A 184 -11.68 -8.16 -8.64
C LEU A 184 -10.92 -8.52 -9.93
N ARG A 185 -11.29 -9.63 -10.57
CA ARG A 185 -10.76 -9.98 -11.91
C ARG A 185 -11.15 -8.92 -12.94
N PHE A 186 -12.39 -8.45 -12.91
CA PHE A 186 -12.86 -7.36 -13.78
C PHE A 186 -12.14 -6.05 -13.46
N VAL A 187 -11.91 -5.74 -12.18
CA VAL A 187 -11.11 -4.57 -11.76
C VAL A 187 -9.72 -4.62 -12.36
N ALA A 188 -9.03 -5.77 -12.30
CA ALA A 188 -7.72 -5.94 -12.94
C ALA A 188 -7.80 -5.70 -14.46
N TYR A 189 -8.80 -6.26 -15.13
CA TYR A 189 -9.00 -6.06 -16.57
C TYR A 189 -9.21 -4.58 -16.94
N VAL A 190 -10.10 -3.88 -16.25
CA VAL A 190 -10.37 -2.45 -16.49
C VAL A 190 -9.13 -1.61 -16.18
N ALA A 191 -8.46 -1.88 -15.06
CA ALA A 191 -7.25 -1.16 -14.67
C ALA A 191 -6.16 -1.27 -15.73
N LYS A 192 -5.95 -2.46 -16.29
CA LYS A 192 -5.01 -2.68 -17.40
C LYS A 192 -5.35 -1.83 -18.62
N ASN A 193 -6.60 -1.91 -19.09
CA ASN A 193 -7.04 -1.21 -20.31
C ASN A 193 -7.14 0.32 -20.12
N SER A 194 -7.18 0.78 -18.88
CA SER A 194 -7.27 2.20 -18.52
C SER A 194 -5.92 2.81 -18.09
N ASN A 195 -4.80 2.10 -18.32
CA ASN A 195 -3.45 2.52 -17.90
C ASN A 195 -3.33 2.81 -16.39
N MET A 196 -4.06 2.06 -15.56
CA MET A 196 -4.01 2.12 -14.09
C MET A 196 -3.09 1.03 -13.54
N ASP A 197 -1.80 1.12 -13.89
CA ASP A 197 -0.80 0.08 -13.63
C ASP A 197 -0.74 -0.37 -12.16
N TYR A 198 -0.90 0.55 -11.21
CA TYR A 198 -0.74 0.25 -9.79
C TYR A 198 -1.96 -0.49 -9.24
N LEU A 199 -3.17 -0.07 -9.58
CA LEU A 199 -4.37 -0.85 -9.25
C LEU A 199 -4.32 -2.24 -9.89
N TYR A 200 -3.81 -2.30 -11.12
CA TYR A 200 -3.62 -3.55 -11.85
C TYR A 200 -2.65 -4.51 -11.12
N ILE A 201 -1.47 -4.02 -10.71
CA ILE A 201 -0.46 -4.76 -9.91
C ILE A 201 -1.11 -5.41 -8.68
N TYR A 202 -1.79 -4.60 -7.88
CA TYR A 202 -2.34 -5.06 -6.61
C TYR A 202 -3.51 -6.03 -6.80
N SER A 203 -4.36 -5.79 -7.80
CA SER A 203 -5.49 -6.68 -8.11
C SER A 203 -4.99 -8.04 -8.62
N CYS A 204 -3.89 -8.09 -9.37
CA CYS A 204 -3.26 -9.34 -9.77
C CYS A 204 -2.65 -10.10 -8.59
N ALA A 205 -2.01 -9.40 -7.66
CA ALA A 205 -1.47 -10.03 -6.46
C ALA A 205 -2.59 -10.66 -5.59
N VAL A 206 -3.72 -9.97 -5.39
CA VAL A 206 -4.89 -10.52 -4.69
C VAL A 206 -5.42 -11.76 -5.43
N TYR A 207 -5.63 -11.66 -6.74
CA TYR A 207 -6.16 -12.77 -7.52
C TYR A 207 -5.22 -13.98 -7.48
N LYS A 208 -3.91 -13.78 -7.67
CA LYS A 208 -2.93 -14.87 -7.63
C LYS A 208 -2.83 -15.54 -6.26
N PHE A 209 -3.05 -14.79 -5.18
CA PHE A 209 -3.03 -15.35 -3.84
C PHE A 209 -4.27 -16.19 -3.53
N PHE A 210 -5.46 -15.67 -3.81
CA PHE A 210 -6.71 -16.33 -3.41
C PHE A 210 -7.28 -17.29 -4.47
N ALA A 211 -7.04 -17.07 -5.77
CA ALA A 211 -7.57 -17.90 -6.84
C ALA A 211 -6.57 -18.98 -7.33
N PRO A 212 -7.01 -20.22 -7.55
CA PRO A 212 -6.15 -21.34 -7.95
C PRO A 212 -5.80 -21.40 -9.45
N PHE A 213 -6.31 -20.51 -10.31
CA PHE A 213 -6.17 -20.62 -11.77
C PHE A 213 -5.10 -19.71 -12.40
N ASP A 214 -4.62 -20.13 -13.57
CA ASP A 214 -3.70 -19.42 -14.49
C ASP A 214 -4.32 -18.16 -15.09
N PHE A 215 -4.72 -17.21 -14.25
CA PHE A 215 -4.89 -15.83 -14.70
C PHE A 215 -3.51 -15.25 -15.01
N CYS A 216 -3.03 -15.61 -16.20
CA CYS A 216 -2.06 -14.94 -17.05
C CYS A 216 -1.01 -14.10 -16.30
N TYR A 217 -0.18 -14.79 -15.52
CA TYR A 217 1.06 -14.21 -14.99
C TYR A 217 2.03 -13.82 -16.12
N THR A 218 1.91 -14.45 -17.30
CA THR A 218 2.84 -14.33 -18.41
C THR A 218 2.47 -13.26 -19.44
N THR A 219 1.19 -12.94 -19.65
CA THR A 219 0.76 -12.00 -20.71
C THR A 219 0.54 -10.56 -20.23
N LEU A 220 0.75 -10.27 -18.94
CA LEU A 220 0.24 -9.03 -18.35
C LEU A 220 1.19 -8.32 -17.38
N LEU A 221 2.41 -8.79 -17.17
CA LEU A 221 3.36 -8.08 -16.31
C LEU A 221 3.65 -6.67 -16.87
N PRO A 222 3.67 -5.63 -16.02
CA PRO A 222 4.06 -4.28 -16.44
C PRO A 222 5.40 -4.34 -17.16
N ARG A 223 5.60 -3.57 -18.25
CA ARG A 223 6.88 -3.61 -19.00
C ARG A 223 8.08 -3.17 -18.15
N GLU A 224 7.84 -2.35 -17.13
CA GLU A 224 8.88 -1.86 -16.23
C GLU A 224 9.34 -2.95 -15.24
N SER A 225 10.62 -3.30 -15.30
CA SER A 225 11.24 -4.35 -14.46
C SER A 225 11.00 -4.17 -12.96
N LYS A 226 10.97 -2.92 -12.46
CA LYS A 226 10.68 -2.63 -11.05
C LYS A 226 9.28 -3.07 -10.64
N LYS A 227 8.27 -2.77 -11.45
CA LYS A 227 6.88 -3.16 -11.19
C LYS A 227 6.71 -4.68 -11.26
N GLN A 228 7.42 -5.35 -12.17
CA GLN A 228 7.43 -6.82 -12.24
C GLN A 228 8.02 -7.46 -10.99
N LYS A 229 9.18 -6.96 -10.55
CA LYS A 229 9.82 -7.40 -9.31
C LYS A 229 8.87 -7.23 -8.12
N TYR A 230 8.23 -6.07 -8.02
CA TYR A 230 7.31 -5.78 -6.93
C TYR A 230 6.10 -6.74 -6.90
N ILE A 231 5.49 -7.07 -8.05
CA ILE A 231 4.44 -8.10 -8.12
C ILE A 231 4.95 -9.44 -7.60
N LYS A 232 6.16 -9.85 -8.04
CA LYS A 232 6.76 -11.12 -7.61
C LYS A 232 6.96 -11.14 -6.10
N ASP A 233 7.53 -10.08 -5.54
CA ASP A 233 7.77 -9.93 -4.10
C ASP A 233 6.43 -10.01 -3.32
N LEU A 234 5.37 -9.34 -3.80
CA LEU A 234 4.02 -9.41 -3.20
C LEU A 234 3.45 -10.83 -3.15
N ILE A 235 3.68 -11.64 -4.20
CA ILE A 235 3.14 -13.00 -4.30
C ILE A 235 3.95 -13.97 -3.46
N GLU A 236 5.27 -13.78 -3.38
CA GLU A 236 6.18 -14.63 -2.62
C GLU A 236 6.10 -14.36 -1.11
N MET A 237 5.52 -13.23 -0.70
CA MET A 237 5.38 -12.79 0.70
C MET A 237 4.68 -13.78 1.63
N ASN A 238 3.93 -14.75 1.08
CA ASN A 238 3.18 -15.76 1.85
C ASN A 238 3.75 -17.18 1.71
N LYS A 239 4.92 -17.35 1.07
CA LYS A 239 5.64 -18.63 1.02
C LYS A 239 6.61 -18.81 2.19
N ALA A 240 6.79 -17.78 3.02
CA ALA A 240 7.63 -17.78 4.21
C ALA A 240 6.75 -17.89 5.46
#